data_AF-A0A849Q597-F1
#
_entry.id   AF-A0A849Q597-F1
#
_cell.length_a   1.000
_cell.length_b   1.000
_cell.length_c   1.000
_cell.angle_alpha   90.00
_cell.angle_beta   90.00
_cell.angle_gamma   90.00
#
_symmetry.space_group_name_H-M   'P 1'
#
loop_
_entity.id
_entity.type
_entity.pdbx_description
1 polymer ?
#
loop_
_entity_poly.entity_id
_entity_poly.type
_entity_poly.pdbx_seq_one_letter_code
_entity_poly.pdbx_strand_id
1 'polypeptide(L)' 'MCVCAKCPSWVECGEKGGYCFPTIGKSSCITEEKGCICGGCPVTEKLGLKNGYYCTRGSEKEQLGM' A
#
# COMPACT_ATOMS: atom_id res chain seq x y z
N MET A 1 1.30 3.83 12.68
CA MET A 1 1.92 2.99 11.63
C MET A 1 0.80 2.36 10.81
N CYS A 2 0.67 2.68 9.52
CA CYS A 2 -0.36 2.05 8.68
C CYS A 2 0.23 0.84 7.96
N VAL A 3 -0.54 -0.24 7.98
CA VAL A 3 -0.16 -1.53 7.40
C VAL A 3 -1.24 -1.95 6.43
N CYS A 4 -0.82 -2.64 5.37
CA CYS A 4 -1.73 -3.15 4.37
C CYS A 4 -2.77 -4.11 4.96
N ALA A 5 -2.42 -4.83 6.03
CA ALA A 5 -3.36 -5.70 6.77
C ALA A 5 -4.64 -5.01 7.27
N LYS A 6 -4.65 -3.67 7.35
CA LYS A 6 -5.85 -2.89 7.74
C LYS A 6 -6.64 -2.35 6.54
N CYS A 7 -6.16 -2.57 5.31
CA CYS A 7 -6.87 -2.15 4.12
C CYS A 7 -8.02 -3.13 3.83
N PRO A 8 -9.21 -2.63 3.43
CA PRO A 8 -10.30 -3.49 2.95
C PRO A 8 -9.91 -4.41 1.79
N SER A 9 -8.96 -3.99 0.95
CA SER A 9 -8.42 -4.84 -0.12
C SER A 9 -7.52 -5.98 0.37
N TRP A 10 -7.10 -6.01 1.64
CA TRP A 10 -6.13 -7.00 2.11
C TRP A 10 -6.72 -8.41 2.12
N VAL A 11 -5.92 -9.35 1.64
CA VAL A 11 -6.23 -10.78 1.69
C VAL A 11 -5.13 -11.45 2.50
N GLU A 12 -5.52 -12.16 3.56
CA GLU A 12 -4.57 -12.95 4.33
C GLU A 12 -4.14 -14.17 3.52
N CYS A 13 -2.91 -14.13 3.01
CA CYS A 13 -2.34 -15.22 2.19
C CYS A 13 -0.99 -15.74 2.71
N GLY A 14 -0.63 -15.41 3.96
CA GLY A 14 0.65 -15.79 4.55
C GLY A 14 1.83 -14.88 4.19
N GLU A 15 1.63 -13.79 3.44
CA GLU A 15 2.63 -12.73 3.31
C GLU A 15 2.82 -11.98 4.65
N LYS A 16 4.03 -11.49 4.92
CA LYS A 16 4.41 -10.78 6.17
C LYS A 16 3.71 -9.43 6.39
N GLY A 17 2.61 -9.14 5.70
CA GLY A 17 1.91 -7.87 5.75
C GLY A 17 2.70 -6.78 5.04
N GLY A 18 2.16 -6.21 3.96
CA GLY A 18 2.73 -5.01 3.36
C GLY A 18 2.64 -3.81 4.31
N TYR A 19 3.56 -2.85 4.17
CA TYR A 19 3.46 -1.56 4.84
C TYR A 19 2.97 -0.50 3.85
N CYS A 20 2.21 0.47 4.34
CA CYS A 20 1.91 1.69 3.58
C CYS A 20 3.20 2.53 3.51
N PHE A 21 4.17 2.09 2.71
CA PHE A 21 5.50 2.70 2.68
C PHE A 21 5.96 2.86 1.22
N PRO A 22 6.59 3.98 0.87
CA PRO A 22 6.92 4.30 -0.53
C PRO A 22 7.99 3.41 -1.15
N THR A 23 8.58 2.49 -0.39
CA THR A 23 9.54 1.50 -0.88
C THR A 23 9.14 0.05 -0.62
N ILE A 24 8.04 -0.19 0.11
CA ILE A 24 7.52 -1.55 0.33
C ILE A 24 6.39 -1.76 -0.67
N GLY A 25 6.57 -2.77 -1.51
CA GLY A 25 5.74 -3.04 -2.67
C GLY A 25 4.38 -3.67 -2.34
N LYS A 26 3.65 -3.97 -3.42
CA LYS A 26 2.31 -4.57 -3.37
C LYS A 26 2.33 -5.99 -2.81
N SER A 27 1.20 -6.40 -2.25
CA SER A 27 0.92 -7.81 -2.00
C SER A 27 0.61 -8.51 -3.32
N SER A 28 1.16 -9.71 -3.48
CA SER A 28 0.90 -10.55 -4.66
C SER A 28 -0.49 -11.21 -4.61
N CYS A 29 -1.10 -11.24 -3.43
CA CYS A 29 -2.33 -11.95 -3.17
C CYS A 29 -3.58 -11.08 -3.31
N ILE A 30 -3.41 -9.76 -3.30
CA ILE A 30 -4.53 -8.86 -3.50
C ILE A 30 -4.85 -8.78 -4.98
N THR A 31 -5.92 -9.46 -5.38
CA THR A 31 -6.42 -9.46 -6.76
C THR A 31 -7.54 -8.44 -6.97
N GLU A 32 -8.20 -7.99 -5.89
CA GLU A 32 -9.34 -7.07 -5.94
C GLU A 32 -9.12 -5.86 -5.03
N GLU A 33 -9.28 -4.66 -5.59
CA GLU A 33 -9.11 -3.40 -4.88
C GLU A 33 -10.45 -2.93 -4.27
N LYS A 34 -10.73 -3.36 -3.04
CA LYS A 34 -11.92 -2.96 -2.27
C LYS A 34 -11.77 -1.62 -1.55
N GLY A 35 -10.53 -1.19 -1.34
CA GLY A 35 -10.18 0.08 -0.69
C GLY A 35 -8.83 0.01 0.06
N CYS A 36 -8.14 1.14 0.13
CA CYS A 36 -6.84 1.24 0.81
C CYS A 36 -6.80 2.44 1.75
N ILE A 37 -6.32 2.23 2.98
CA ILE A 37 -6.18 3.31 3.97
C ILE A 37 -4.87 4.08 3.81
N CYS A 38 -3.96 3.65 2.92
CA CYS A 38 -2.62 4.22 2.86
C CYS A 38 -2.62 5.68 2.39
N GLY A 39 -3.57 6.10 1.53
CA GLY A 39 -3.69 7.50 1.11
C GLY A 39 -3.97 8.47 2.27
N GLY A 40 -4.66 8.02 3.32
CA GLY A 40 -4.92 8.81 4.53
C GLY A 40 -3.86 8.64 5.62
N CYS A 41 -2.77 7.92 5.33
CA CYS A 41 -1.76 7.65 6.34
C CYS A 41 -0.84 8.86 6.54
N PRO A 42 -0.44 9.21 7.78
CA PRO A 42 0.43 10.37 8.03
C PRO A 42 1.78 10.33 7.28
N VAL A 43 2.23 9.13 6.90
CA VAL A 43 3.45 8.94 6.11
C VAL A 43 3.32 9.52 4.69
N THR A 44 2.13 9.46 4.11
CA THR A 44 1.81 10.03 2.79
C THR A 44 1.98 11.53 2.83
N GLU A 45 1.43 12.21 3.84
CA GLU A 45 1.61 13.65 4.02
C GLU A 45 3.06 14.01 4.33
N LYS A 46 3.71 13.28 5.26
CA LYS A 46 5.10 13.55 5.67
C LYS A 46 6.12 13.38 4.55
N LEU A 47 5.91 12.40 3.66
CA LEU A 47 6.82 12.11 2.54
C LEU A 47 6.36 12.75 1.23
N GLY A 48 5.26 13.52 1.25
CA GLY A 48 4.71 14.18 0.06
C GLY A 48 4.27 13.21 -1.01
N LEU A 49 3.80 12.02 -0.60
CA LEU A 49 3.46 10.97 -1.53
C LEU A 49 2.15 11.29 -2.25
N LYS A 50 2.09 11.00 -3.55
CA LYS A 50 0.93 11.30 -4.40
C LYS A 50 -0.06 10.15 -4.51
N ASN A 51 0.42 8.91 -4.39
CA ASN A 51 -0.45 7.75 -4.50
C ASN A 51 -1.01 7.34 -3.13
N GLY A 52 -2.02 6.48 -3.13
CA GLY A 52 -2.67 6.02 -1.90
C GLY A 52 -2.87 4.50 -1.82
N TYR A 53 -2.47 3.77 -2.87
CA TYR A 53 -2.76 2.36 -3.07
C TYR A 53 -1.49 1.51 -3.14
N TYR A 54 -0.59 1.65 -2.15
CA TYR A 54 0.71 0.98 -2.21
C TYR A 54 0.63 -0.54 -2.14
N CYS A 55 -0.35 -1.05 -1.38
CA CYS A 55 -0.55 -2.47 -1.14
C CYS A 55 -1.02 -3.24 -2.38
N THR A 56 -1.67 -2.56 -3.33
CA THR A 56 -2.28 -3.18 -4.51
C THR A 56 -1.54 -2.79 -5.78
N ARG A 57 -1.19 -1.50 -5.93
CA ARG A 57 -0.59 -0.94 -7.15
C ARG A 57 0.94 -0.88 -7.12
N GLY A 58 1.55 -1.18 -5.98
CA GLY A 58 3.00 -1.14 -5.80
C GLY A 58 3.44 0.10 -5.04
N SER A 59 4.71 0.17 -4.69
CA SER A 59 5.29 1.30 -3.98
C SER A 59 5.18 2.62 -4.79
N GLU A 60 5.39 3.76 -4.14
CA GLU A 60 5.36 5.07 -4.82
C GLU A 60 6.32 5.10 -6.02
N LYS A 61 7.52 4.53 -5.88
CA LYS A 61 8.49 4.44 -6.97
C LYS A 61 7.98 3.62 -8.16
N GLU A 62 7.41 2.45 -7.87
CA GLU A 62 6.82 1.58 -8.90
C GLU A 62 5.67 2.29 -9.63
N GLN A 63 4.84 3.05 -8.91
CA GLN A 63 3.73 3.82 -9.50
C GLN A 63 4.20 5.06 -10.27
N LEU A 64 5.36 5.62 -9.93
CA LEU A 64 6.00 6.70 -10.68
C LEU A 64 6.79 6.20 -11.90
N GLY A 65 6.90 4.88 -12.10
CA GLY A 65 7.65 4.29 -13.21
C GLY A 65 9.16 4.53 -13.15
N MET A 66 9.70 4.72 -11.94
CA MET A 66 11.13 4.94 -11.67
C MET A 66 11.82 3.67 -11.21
#